data_AF-A0ABC8SQA3-F1
#
_entry.id   AF-A0ABC8SQA3-F1
#
_cell.length_a   1.000
_cell.length_b   1.000
_cell.length_c   1.000
_cell.angle_alpha   90.00
_cell.angle_beta   90.00
_cell.angle_gamma   90.00
#
_symmetry.space_group_name_H-M   'P 1'
#
loop_
_entity.id
_entity.type
_entity.pdbx_description
1 polymer ?
#
loop_
_entity_poly.entity_id
_entity_poly.type
_entity_poly.pdbx_seq_one_letter_code
_entity_poly.pdbx_strand_id
1 'polypeptide(L)'
;EPSALIKALSTDPEYLKNKASDSNQVVDYKDWQIALSRRFRAMKLWLVLRSYGVSNLRNFIRGEEDANEFNRKLLESINATGRVYMTHAVVWGVYVIRLAVGATLTDYCHVNKASKEIQEHAHTMQS
;
A
#
# COMPACT_ATOMS: atom_id res chain seq x y z
N GLU A 1 -1.47 26.61 0.80
CA GLU A 1 -0.96 26.51 2.18
C GLU A 1 -1.69 25.41 2.96
N PRO A 2 -1.03 24.29 3.30
CA PRO A 2 -1.61 23.18 4.09
C PRO A 2 -2.13 23.60 5.47
N SER A 3 -1.63 24.72 6.00
CA SER A 3 -1.99 25.30 7.29
C SER A 3 -3.48 25.71 7.38
N ALA A 4 -4.11 26.08 6.25
CA ALA A 4 -5.52 26.47 6.23
C ALA A 4 -6.47 25.30 6.51
N LEU A 5 -6.12 24.09 6.05
CA LEU A 5 -6.91 22.87 6.28
C LEU A 5 -6.79 22.40 7.73
N ILE A 6 -5.57 22.40 8.27
CA ILE A 6 -5.31 22.04 9.66
C ILE A 6 -6.09 22.95 10.60
N LYS A 7 -6.09 24.27 10.35
CA LYS A 7 -6.83 25.22 11.19
C LYS A 7 -8.35 25.03 11.15
N ALA A 8 -8.90 24.52 10.05
CA ALA A 8 -10.34 24.32 9.89
C ALA A 8 -10.83 22.97 10.42
N LEU A 9 -9.97 21.95 10.43
CA LEU A 9 -10.34 20.55 10.73
C LEU A 9 -9.69 20.02 12.02
N SER A 10 -8.72 20.74 12.59
CA SER A 10 -8.06 20.33 13.82
C SER A 10 -9.05 20.25 14.96
N THR A 11 -9.12 19.06 15.54
CA THR A 11 -9.84 18.78 16.78
C THR A 11 -8.90 18.03 17.70
N ASP A 12 -8.58 18.60 18.86
CA ASP A 12 -7.69 18.00 19.87
C ASP A 12 -8.44 17.60 21.14
N PRO A 13 -9.19 16.50 21.09
CA PRO A 13 -9.70 15.90 22.30
C PRO A 13 -8.56 15.28 23.12
N GLU A 14 -8.67 15.34 24.44
CA GLU A 14 -7.64 14.90 25.39
C GLU A 14 -7.24 13.43 25.21
N TYR A 15 -8.16 12.58 24.77
CA TYR A 15 -7.93 11.15 24.52
C TYR A 15 -7.13 10.82 23.25
N LEU A 16 -6.81 11.80 22.39
CA LEU A 16 -5.93 11.65 21.22
C LEU A 16 -4.56 12.29 21.42
N LYS A 17 -4.30 12.90 22.58
CA LYS A 17 -3.02 13.54 22.87
C LYS A 17 -1.92 12.48 22.97
N ASN A 18 -0.83 12.72 22.26
CA ASN A 18 0.36 11.90 22.36
C ASN A 18 1.60 12.81 22.35
N LYS A 19 2.66 12.38 23.03
CA LYS A 19 3.91 13.15 23.16
C LYS A 19 4.64 13.38 21.82
N ALA A 20 4.30 12.64 20.77
CA ALA A 20 4.91 12.73 19.44
C ALA A 20 4.22 13.74 18.51
N SER A 21 2.93 14.01 18.73
CA SER A 21 2.16 15.09 18.13
C SER A 21 2.54 16.42 18.78
N ASP A 22 2.70 16.43 20.12
CA ASP A 22 3.15 17.62 20.86
C ASP A 22 4.59 18.05 20.48
N SER A 23 5.42 17.11 20.03
CA SER A 23 6.78 17.41 19.56
C SER A 23 6.86 17.84 18.10
N ASN A 24 5.72 17.91 17.39
CA ASN A 24 5.60 18.28 15.97
C ASN A 24 6.47 17.42 15.03
N GLN A 25 6.92 16.25 15.48
CA GLN A 25 7.75 15.32 14.71
C GLN A 25 6.91 14.42 13.79
N VAL A 26 5.60 14.33 14.04
CA VAL A 26 4.67 13.46 13.32
C VAL A 26 3.56 14.30 12.70
N VAL A 27 3.19 13.97 11.46
CA VAL A 27 2.08 14.62 10.77
C VAL A 27 0.77 13.90 11.11
N ASP A 28 -0.12 14.59 11.80
CA ASP A 28 -1.47 14.11 12.10
C ASP A 28 -2.39 14.26 10.89
N TYR A 29 -2.47 13.20 10.10
CA TYR A 29 -3.33 13.17 8.92
C TYR A 29 -4.83 13.26 9.23
N LYS A 30 -5.27 13.18 10.50
CA LYS A 30 -6.67 13.44 10.88
C LYS A 30 -7.09 14.87 10.52
N ASP A 31 -6.17 15.83 10.64
CA ASP A 31 -6.45 17.26 10.45
C ASP A 31 -6.47 17.66 8.96
N TRP A 32 -6.28 16.68 8.07
CA TRP A 32 -6.26 16.85 6.61
C TRP A 32 -7.51 16.24 5.96
N GLN A 33 -8.48 15.76 6.74
CA GLN A 33 -9.68 15.10 6.26
C GLN A 33 -10.84 15.21 7.26
N ILE A 34 -12.06 14.94 6.79
CA ILE A 34 -13.29 15.11 7.59
C ILE A 34 -13.47 13.98 8.63
N ALA A 35 -12.97 12.78 8.35
CA ALA A 35 -13.16 11.62 9.24
C ALA A 35 -11.98 11.43 10.20
N LEU A 36 -12.24 11.01 11.45
CA LEU A 36 -11.20 10.65 12.42
C LEU A 36 -10.51 9.32 12.09
N SER A 37 -11.25 8.32 11.60
CA SER A 37 -10.72 7.00 11.26
C SER A 37 -10.21 6.93 9.82
N ARG A 38 -9.11 6.18 9.59
CA ARG A 38 -8.51 5.99 8.26
C ARG A 38 -8.18 4.53 7.99
N ARG A 39 -8.47 4.10 6.77
CA ARG A 39 -7.92 2.87 6.17
C ARG A 39 -6.48 3.13 5.72
N PHE A 40 -5.61 2.14 5.81
CA PHE A 40 -4.19 2.25 5.43
C PHE A 40 -4.00 2.28 3.89
N ARG A 41 -4.47 3.35 3.22
CA ARG A 41 -4.41 3.50 1.76
C ARG A 41 -2.99 3.58 1.22
N ALA A 42 -2.07 4.15 2.00
CA ALA A 42 -0.66 4.26 1.63
C ALA A 42 -0.01 2.89 1.41
N MET A 43 -0.43 1.84 2.12
CA MET A 43 0.10 0.49 1.92
C MET A 43 -0.20 0.00 0.50
N LYS A 44 -1.41 0.24 -0.03
CA LYS A 44 -1.74 -0.13 -1.41
C LYS A 44 -0.86 0.60 -2.42
N LEU A 45 -0.69 1.90 -2.23
CA LEU A 45 0.11 2.74 -3.12
C LEU A 45 1.59 2.33 -3.09
N TRP A 46 2.13 2.10 -1.90
CA TRP A 46 3.51 1.70 -1.70
C TRP A 46 3.80 0.31 -2.27
N LEU A 47 2.87 -0.64 -2.13
CA LEU A 47 2.98 -1.95 -2.76
C LEU A 47 3.03 -1.83 -4.29
N VAL A 48 2.15 -1.01 -4.89
CA VAL A 48 2.15 -0.78 -6.34
C VAL A 48 3.46 -0.14 -6.80
N LEU A 49 3.92 0.91 -6.14
CA LEU A 49 5.17 1.59 -6.50
C LEU A 49 6.38 0.66 -6.37
N ARG A 50 6.40 -0.21 -5.36
CA ARG A 50 7.57 -1.06 -5.06
C ARG A 50 7.57 -2.40 -5.81
N SER A 51 6.42 -3.00 -6.07
CA SER A 51 6.33 -4.24 -6.85
C SER A 51 6.50 -3.99 -8.35
N TYR A 52 5.92 -2.91 -8.87
CA TYR A 52 5.98 -2.60 -10.29
C TYR A 52 7.25 -1.79 -10.61
N GLY A 53 7.64 -0.87 -9.73
CA GLY A 53 8.68 0.10 -10.05
C GLY A 53 8.17 1.17 -11.03
N VAL A 54 8.88 2.30 -11.09
CA VAL A 54 8.47 3.47 -11.88
C VAL A 54 8.45 3.16 -13.39
N SER A 55 9.36 2.32 -13.86
CA SER A 55 9.45 1.92 -15.27
C SER A 55 8.22 1.14 -15.72
N ASN A 56 7.81 0.11 -14.96
CA ASN A 56 6.62 -0.66 -15.32
C ASN A 56 5.34 0.14 -15.15
N LEU A 57 5.27 1.08 -14.19
CA LEU A 57 4.15 2.03 -14.10
C LEU A 57 4.06 2.95 -15.32
N ARG A 58 5.20 3.35 -15.88
CA ARG A 58 5.25 4.15 -17.10
C ARG A 58 4.85 3.34 -18.33
N ASN A 59 5.32 2.11 -18.42
CA ASN A 59 4.96 1.14 -19.45
C ASN A 59 3.48 0.76 -19.36
N PHE A 60 2.95 0.72 -18.15
CA PHE A 60 1.54 0.52 -17.84
C PHE A 60 0.68 1.69 -18.34
N ILE A 61 1.11 2.94 -18.14
CA ILE A 61 0.46 4.12 -18.74
C ILE A 61 0.55 4.07 -20.28
N ARG A 62 1.56 3.39 -20.83
CA ARG A 62 1.74 3.18 -22.28
C ARG A 62 0.98 1.97 -22.84
N GLY A 63 0.38 1.14 -21.98
CA GLY A 63 -0.45 0.00 -22.38
C GLY A 63 0.31 -1.25 -22.82
N GLU A 64 1.54 -1.47 -22.34
CA GLU A 64 2.34 -2.65 -22.71
C GLU A 64 1.83 -3.95 -22.04
N GLU A 65 1.62 -5.01 -22.84
CA GLU A 65 1.18 -6.34 -22.39
C GLU A 65 2.17 -7.01 -21.42
N ASP A 66 3.45 -6.66 -21.51
CA ASP A 66 4.53 -7.21 -20.68
C ASP A 66 4.30 -7.01 -19.18
N ALA A 67 3.68 -5.89 -18.79
CA ALA A 67 3.39 -5.60 -17.39
C ALA A 67 2.35 -6.57 -16.80
N ASN A 68 1.35 -6.97 -17.59
CA ASN A 68 0.31 -7.89 -17.14
C ASN A 68 0.87 -9.30 -16.90
N GLU A 69 1.68 -9.79 -17.85
CA GLU A 69 2.28 -11.12 -17.75
C GLU A 69 3.29 -11.20 -16.59
N PHE A 70 4.06 -10.13 -16.36
CA PHE A 70 4.94 -10.03 -15.20
C PHE A 70 4.15 -10.16 -13.88
N ASN A 71 3.04 -9.41 -13.72
CA ASN A 71 2.23 -9.46 -12.50
C ASN A 71 1.60 -10.84 -12.28
N ARG A 72 1.19 -11.51 -13.36
CA ARG A 72 0.64 -12.87 -13.29
C ARG A 72 1.69 -13.84 -12.74
N LYS A 73 2.89 -13.83 -13.31
CA LYS A 73 4.02 -14.67 -12.85
C LYS A 73 4.40 -14.35 -11.41
N LEU A 74 4.47 -13.07 -11.05
CA LEU A 74 4.78 -12.64 -9.70
C LEU A 74 3.76 -13.19 -8.70
N LEU A 75 2.46 -13.07 -8.99
CA LEU A 75 1.41 -13.59 -8.10
C LEU A 75 1.46 -15.12 -7.98
N GLU A 76 1.63 -15.83 -9.09
CA GLU A 76 1.76 -17.28 -9.09
C GLU A 76 2.95 -17.73 -8.24
N SER A 77 4.10 -17.06 -8.36
CA SER A 77 5.29 -17.36 -7.56
C SER A 77 5.08 -17.09 -6.07
N ILE A 78 4.43 -15.98 -5.71
CA ILE A 78 4.16 -15.65 -4.31
C ILE A 78 3.19 -16.68 -3.70
N ASN A 79 2.10 -17.00 -4.41
CA ASN A 79 1.13 -17.98 -3.92
C ASN A 79 1.72 -19.39 -3.82
N ALA A 80 2.68 -19.75 -4.68
CA ALA A 80 3.40 -21.03 -4.62
C ALA A 80 4.26 -21.18 -3.35
N THR A 81 4.67 -20.09 -2.70
CA THR A 81 5.41 -20.16 -1.42
C THR A 81 4.56 -20.66 -0.25
N GLY A 82 3.23 -20.54 -0.34
CA GLY A 82 2.30 -20.84 0.74
C GLY A 82 2.38 -19.89 1.95
N ARG A 83 3.28 -18.88 1.93
CA ARG A 83 3.47 -17.94 3.05
C ARG A 83 2.45 -16.80 3.05
N VAL A 84 2.02 -16.39 1.87
CA VAL A 84 1.06 -15.32 1.65
C VAL A 84 0.11 -15.77 0.56
N TYR A 85 -1.20 -15.57 0.76
CA TYR A 85 -2.20 -15.80 -0.27
C TYR A 85 -2.81 -14.48 -0.71
N MET A 86 -2.75 -14.20 -2.01
CA MET A 86 -3.34 -13.03 -2.64
C MET A 86 -4.15 -13.41 -3.86
N THR A 87 -5.08 -12.54 -4.23
CA THR A 87 -5.91 -12.69 -5.43
C THR A 87 -5.54 -11.64 -6.46
N HIS A 88 -5.92 -11.86 -7.72
CA HIS A 88 -5.81 -10.84 -8.77
C HIS A 88 -7.18 -10.35 -9.20
N ALA A 89 -7.20 -9.28 -10.00
CA ALA A 89 -8.34 -8.91 -10.79
C ALA A 89 -7.89 -8.25 -12.09
N VAL A 90 -8.66 -8.50 -13.16
CA VAL A 90 -8.49 -7.82 -14.42
C VAL A 90 -9.47 -6.66 -14.50
N VAL A 91 -8.96 -5.42 -14.64
CA VAL A 91 -9.77 -4.20 -14.70
C VAL A 91 -9.41 -3.48 -16.01
N TRP A 92 -10.35 -3.37 -16.95
CA TRP A 92 -10.08 -2.78 -18.27
C TRP A 92 -8.90 -3.41 -19.02
N GLY A 93 -8.75 -4.74 -18.94
CA GLY A 93 -7.63 -5.46 -19.56
C GLY A 93 -6.32 -5.41 -18.75
N VAL A 94 -6.33 -4.81 -17.56
CA VAL A 94 -5.16 -4.68 -16.70
C VAL A 94 -5.18 -5.71 -15.59
N TYR A 95 -4.10 -6.46 -15.43
CA TYR A 95 -3.91 -7.40 -14.33
C TYR A 95 -3.41 -6.69 -13.06
N VAL A 96 -4.22 -6.69 -12.00
CA VAL A 96 -3.92 -6.03 -10.72
C VAL A 96 -3.91 -7.06 -9.58
N ILE A 97 -2.89 -7.01 -8.72
CA ILE A 97 -2.81 -7.85 -7.52
C ILE A 97 -3.57 -7.19 -6.36
N ARG A 98 -4.41 -7.95 -5.68
CA ARG A 98 -5.22 -7.54 -4.53
C ARG A 98 -4.72 -8.21 -3.26
N LEU A 99 -4.21 -7.39 -2.35
CA LEU A 99 -3.91 -7.79 -0.98
C LEU A 99 -5.07 -7.39 -0.06
N ALA A 100 -5.84 -8.38 0.39
CA ALA A 100 -6.94 -8.19 1.34
C ALA A 100 -6.43 -8.31 2.78
N VAL A 101 -6.01 -7.19 3.36
CA VAL A 101 -5.64 -7.12 4.77
C VAL A 101 -6.91 -6.91 5.60
N GLY A 102 -7.29 -7.93 6.39
CA GLY A 102 -8.51 -7.84 7.21
C GLY A 102 -8.89 -9.10 7.98
N ALA A 103 -8.08 -10.16 7.98
CA ALA A 103 -8.34 -11.31 8.83
C ALA A 103 -8.09 -10.92 10.30
N THR A 104 -8.93 -11.42 11.22
CA THR A 104 -8.97 -11.03 12.63
C THR A 104 -7.63 -11.15 13.36
N LEU A 105 -6.74 -12.03 12.89
CA LEU A 105 -5.40 -12.29 13.45
C LEU A 105 -4.27 -11.52 12.73
N THR A 106 -4.59 -10.64 11.78
CA THR A 106 -3.57 -9.95 10.98
C THR A 106 -3.06 -8.69 11.67
N ASP A 107 -1.95 -8.83 12.39
CA ASP A 107 -1.16 -7.70 12.89
C ASP A 107 -0.22 -7.05 11.86
N TYR A 108 0.31 -5.88 12.21
CA TYR A 108 1.28 -5.11 11.41
C TYR A 108 2.50 -5.94 10.98
N CYS A 109 2.98 -6.85 11.85
CA CYS A 109 4.13 -7.70 11.55
C CYS A 109 3.85 -8.66 10.38
N HIS A 110 2.61 -9.12 10.20
CA HIS A 110 2.20 -9.97 9.08
C HIS A 110 2.16 -9.19 7.78
N VAL A 111 1.68 -7.94 7.82
CA VAL A 111 1.68 -7.04 6.65
C VAL A 111 3.11 -6.73 6.21
N ASN A 112 4.00 -6.48 7.18
CA ASN A 112 5.40 -6.17 6.89
C ASN A 112 6.15 -7.39 6.31
N LYS A 113 5.89 -8.60 6.85
CA LYS A 113 6.38 -9.87 6.29
C LYS A 113 5.87 -10.08 4.87
N ALA A 114 4.57 -9.92 4.65
CA ALA A 114 3.96 -10.08 3.32
C ALA A 114 4.58 -9.13 2.31
N SER A 115 4.81 -7.87 2.70
CA SER A 115 5.50 -6.94 1.80
C SER A 115 6.94 -7.34 1.52
N LYS A 116 7.68 -7.87 2.50
CA LYS A 116 9.08 -8.26 2.31
C LYS A 116 9.19 -9.42 1.31
N GLU A 117 8.33 -10.43 1.45
CA GLU A 117 8.24 -11.56 0.51
C GLU A 117 7.96 -11.08 -0.93
N ILE A 118 6.98 -10.19 -1.10
CA ILE A 118 6.65 -9.65 -2.43
C ILE A 118 7.86 -8.96 -3.08
N GLN A 119 8.67 -8.26 -2.29
CA GLN A 119 9.86 -7.57 -2.77
C GLN A 119 10.96 -8.54 -3.16
N GLU A 120 11.20 -9.57 -2.36
CA GLU A 120 12.22 -10.59 -2.65
C GLU A 120 11.89 -11.32 -3.96
N HIS A 121 10.63 -11.69 -4.16
CA HIS A 121 10.17 -12.29 -5.41
C HIS A 121 10.24 -11.34 -6.61
N ALA A 122 9.83 -10.07 -6.44
CA ALA A 122 9.92 -9.08 -7.51
C ALA A 122 11.37 -8.83 -7.94
N HIS A 123 12.31 -8.74 -6.99
CA HIS A 123 13.75 -8.58 -7.28
C HIS A 123 14.34 -9.80 -7.99
N THR A 124 13.96 -11.01 -7.56
CA THR A 124 14.42 -12.27 -8.19
C THR A 124 13.94 -12.38 -9.63
N MET A 125 12.73 -11.89 -9.94
CA MET A 125 12.17 -11.94 -11.30
C MET A 125 12.63 -10.79 -12.21
N GLN A 126 13.20 -9.72 -11.65
CA GLN A 126 13.78 -8.60 -12.39
C GLN A 126 15.29 -8.79 -12.67
N SER A 127 15.95 -9.73 -11.99
CA SER A 127 17.36 -10.09 -12.20
C SER A 127 17.49 -11.19 -13.25
#